data_AF-A0A7X5SC59-F1
#
_entry.id   AF-A0A7X5SC59-F1
#
_cell.length_a   1.000
_cell.length_b   1.000
_cell.length_c   1.000
_cell.angle_alpha   90.00
_cell.angle_beta   90.00
_cell.angle_gamma   90.00
#
_symmetry.space_group_name_H-M   'P 1'
#
loop_
_entity.id
_entity.type
_entity.pdbx_description
1 polymer ?
#
loop_
_entity_poly.entity_id
_entity_poly.type
_entity_poly.pdbx_seq_one_letter_code
_entity_poly.pdbx_strand_id
1 'polypeptide(L)'
;LEDTLYTEIVGRIKQDDASVPYRERGYWYYTRFEAGKDYPIQARRKGSMDAPEQILLDVNQMAQGKGYFSVGDAEVSQDNRILAWADDAVGRRQYTIRFKNLDTGEI
;
A
#
# COMPACT_ATOMS: atom_id res chain seq x y z
N LEU A 1 13.32 -5.38 30.56
CA LEU A 1 13.91 -4.22 29.84
C LEU A 1 13.52 -4.26 28.36
N GLU A 2 13.71 -5.38 27.66
CA GLU A 2 13.26 -5.58 26.27
C GLU A 2 11.77 -5.26 26.08
N ASP A 3 10.88 -5.91 26.85
CA ASP A 3 9.43 -5.67 26.76
C ASP A 3 9.03 -4.22 27.06
N THR A 4 9.76 -3.57 27.97
CA THR A 4 9.55 -2.16 28.32
C THR A 4 9.84 -1.26 27.13
N LEU A 5 11.00 -1.47 26.49
CA LEU A 5 11.39 -0.71 25.30
C LEU A 5 10.44 -0.99 24.12
N TYR A 6 10.05 -2.25 23.92
CA TYR A 6 9.08 -2.62 22.88
C TYR A 6 7.76 -1.88 23.08
N THR A 7 7.20 -1.91 24.29
CA THR A 7 5.93 -1.26 24.60
C THR A 7 6.02 0.25 24.47
N GLU A 8 7.11 0.87 24.93
CA GLU A 8 7.33 2.31 24.79
C GLU A 8 7.45 2.75 23.33
N ILE A 9 8.12 1.97 22.48
CA ILE A 9 8.25 2.27 21.04
C ILE A 9 6.89 2.14 20.36
N VAL A 10 6.20 1.00 20.55
CA VAL A 10 4.89 0.76 19.94
C VAL A 10 3.86 1.77 20.40
N GLY A 11 3.85 2.14 21.68
CA GLY A 11 2.93 3.12 22.25
C GLY A 11 3.09 4.54 21.71
N ARG A 12 4.22 4.86 21.07
CA ARG A 12 4.47 6.15 20.40
C ARG A 12 4.08 6.16 18.92
N ILE A 13 3.79 4.99 18.35
CA ILE A 13 3.40 4.85 16.95
C ILE A 13 1.89 4.89 16.87
N LYS A 14 1.35 5.83 16.09
CA LYS A 14 -0.05 5.80 15.72
C LYS A 14 -0.26 4.65 14.74
N GLN A 15 -0.93 3.58 15.16
CA GLN A 15 -1.07 2.38 14.33
C GLN A 15 -2.03 2.58 13.15
N ASP A 16 -2.98 3.50 13.27
CA ASP A 16 -3.88 3.97 12.21
C ASP A 16 -3.37 5.29 11.62
N ASP A 17 -2.23 5.21 10.92
CA ASP A 17 -1.65 6.37 10.24
C ASP A 17 -1.98 6.37 8.75
N ALA A 18 -2.03 7.56 8.16
CA ALA A 18 -2.21 7.76 6.73
C ALA A 18 -1.28 8.86 6.23
N SER A 19 -0.71 8.65 5.05
CA SER A 19 0.09 9.67 4.39
C SER A 19 -0.77 10.89 4.06
N VAL A 20 -0.14 12.06 3.98
CA VAL A 20 -0.78 13.24 3.40
C VAL A 20 -1.18 12.92 1.95
N PRO A 21 -2.46 13.06 1.56
CA PRO A 21 -2.89 12.73 0.21
C PRO A 21 -2.28 13.66 -0.82
N TYR A 22 -1.93 13.13 -1.99
CA TYR A 22 -1.49 13.92 -3.14
C TYR A 22 -2.44 13.74 -4.32
N ARG A 23 -2.57 14.77 -5.17
CA ARG A 23 -3.47 14.75 -6.31
C ARG A 23 -2.71 14.53 -7.60
N GLU A 24 -3.15 13.55 -8.38
CA GLU A 24 -2.62 13.28 -9.70
C GLU A 24 -3.74 12.78 -10.64
N ARG A 25 -3.78 13.31 -11.87
CA ARG A 25 -4.66 12.83 -12.96
C ARG A 25 -6.12 12.62 -12.57
N GLY A 26 -6.66 13.47 -11.69
CA GLY A 26 -8.06 13.41 -11.24
C GLY A 26 -8.32 12.49 -10.04
N TYR A 27 -7.28 11.93 -9.44
CA TYR A 27 -7.35 11.09 -8.24
C TYR A 27 -6.53 11.68 -7.10
N TRP A 28 -6.98 11.43 -5.89
CA TRP A 28 -6.21 11.62 -4.67
C TRP A 28 -5.64 10.28 -4.24
N TYR A 29 -4.33 10.21 -4.10
CA TYR A 29 -3.60 9.01 -3.71
C TYR A 29 -3.10 9.15 -2.28
N TYR A 30 -3.14 8.04 -1.55
CA TYR A 30 -2.61 7.97 -0.20
C TYR A 30 -2.32 6.51 0.17
N THR A 31 -1.50 6.37 1.20
CA THR A 31 -1.21 5.10 1.86
C THR A 31 -1.72 5.17 3.27
N ARG A 32 -2.38 4.10 3.75
CA ARG A 32 -2.84 3.99 5.13
C ARG A 32 -2.43 2.67 5.78
N PHE A 33 -2.31 2.68 7.09
CA PHE A 33 -2.11 1.49 7.92
C PHE A 33 -3.38 1.23 8.73
N GLU A 34 -3.63 -0.04 9.00
CA GLU A 34 -4.69 -0.47 9.90
C GLU A 34 -4.07 -0.95 11.21
N ALA A 35 -4.78 -0.74 12.32
CA ALA A 35 -4.30 -1.15 13.63
C ALA A 35 -4.00 -2.67 13.67
N GLY A 36 -2.83 -3.03 14.19
CA GLY A 36 -2.35 -4.42 14.22
C GLY A 36 -1.97 -5.02 12.87
N LYS A 37 -1.82 -4.22 11.81
CA LYS A 37 -1.32 -4.65 10.51
C LYS A 37 0.08 -4.11 10.24
N ASP A 38 0.94 -4.97 9.71
CA ASP A 38 2.35 -4.65 9.47
C ASP A 38 2.57 -3.96 8.10
N TYR A 39 1.62 -4.10 7.18
CA TYR A 39 1.78 -3.63 5.81
C TYR A 39 0.79 -2.52 5.44
N PRO A 40 1.18 -1.61 4.53
CA PRO A 40 0.31 -0.55 4.07
C PRO A 40 -0.82 -1.04 3.15
N ILE A 41 -1.88 -0.26 3.08
CA ILE A 41 -2.86 -0.28 2.00
C ILE A 41 -2.63 0.96 1.15
N GLN A 42 -2.33 0.76 -0.13
CA GLN A 42 -2.21 1.82 -1.12
C GLN A 42 -3.56 2.03 -1.79
N ALA A 43 -4.08 3.25 -1.75
CA ALA A 43 -5.43 3.54 -2.23
C ALA A 43 -5.51 4.89 -2.95
N ARG A 44 -6.60 5.06 -3.70
CA ARG A 44 -6.93 6.34 -4.34
C ARG A 44 -8.42 6.64 -4.28
N ARG A 45 -8.78 7.93 -4.40
CA ARG A 45 -10.17 8.42 -4.48
C ARG A 45 -10.33 9.36 -5.67
N LYS A 46 -11.44 9.26 -6.41
CA LYS A 46 -11.64 10.06 -7.63
C LYS A 46 -12.21 11.44 -7.30
N GLY A 47 -11.53 12.51 -7.72
CA GLY A 47 -11.99 13.90 -7.61
C GLY A 47 -11.88 14.51 -6.21
N SER A 48 -12.50 13.90 -5.20
CA SER A 48 -12.51 14.36 -3.80
C SER A 48 -12.04 13.26 -2.85
N MET A 49 -11.50 13.65 -1.68
CA MET A 49 -11.22 12.74 -0.58
C MET A 49 -12.48 12.15 0.07
N ASP A 50 -13.66 12.73 -0.19
CA ASP A 50 -14.94 12.16 0.25
C ASP A 50 -15.49 11.10 -0.72
N ALA A 51 -14.90 10.97 -1.91
CA ALA A 51 -15.34 9.97 -2.89
C ALA A 51 -14.99 8.54 -2.43
N PRO A 52 -15.66 7.49 -2.94
CA PRO A 52 -15.36 6.11 -2.58
C PRO A 52 -13.88 5.75 -2.76
N GLU A 53 -13.33 5.01 -1.80
CA GLU A 53 -11.96 4.50 -1.85
C GLU A 53 -11.84 3.39 -2.90
N GLN A 54 -10.82 3.48 -3.75
CA GLN A 54 -10.35 2.40 -4.61
C GLN A 54 -9.02 1.88 -4.07
N ILE A 55 -9.00 0.65 -3.59
CA ILE A 55 -7.77 -0.01 -3.14
C ILE A 55 -6.97 -0.44 -4.37
N LEU A 56 -5.73 0.02 -4.45
CA LEU A 56 -4.78 -0.36 -5.50
C LEU A 56 -4.08 -1.66 -5.11
N LEU A 57 -3.42 -1.64 -3.95
CA LEU A 57 -2.70 -2.77 -3.36
C LEU A 57 -3.02 -2.88 -1.87
N ASP A 58 -3.57 -4.02 -1.47
CA ASP A 58 -3.62 -4.43 -0.06
C ASP A 58 -2.40 -5.32 0.21
N VAL A 59 -1.33 -4.72 0.71
CA VAL A 59 -0.05 -5.43 0.89
C VAL A 59 -0.16 -6.47 2.00
N ASN A 60 -1.11 -6.33 2.95
CA ASN A 60 -1.37 -7.35 3.97
C ASN A 60 -1.89 -8.64 3.34
N GLN A 61 -2.84 -8.54 2.41
CA GLN A 61 -3.34 -9.71 1.67
C GLN A 61 -2.25 -10.33 0.81
N MET A 62 -1.47 -9.50 0.11
CA MET A 62 -0.39 -9.98 -0.75
C MET A 62 0.74 -10.67 0.03
N ALA A 63 0.99 -10.26 1.28
CA ALA A 63 2.00 -10.81 2.16
C ALA A 63 1.56 -12.09 2.89
N GLN A 64 0.28 -12.46 2.82
CA GLN A 64 -0.26 -13.58 3.59
C GLN A 64 0.48 -14.90 3.30
N GLY A 65 0.91 -15.58 4.37
CA GLY A 65 1.63 -16.86 4.27
C GLY A 65 3.09 -16.73 3.83
N LYS A 66 3.61 -15.51 3.65
CA LYS A 66 5.02 -15.28 3.28
C LYS A 66 5.82 -14.85 4.50
N GLY A 67 7.06 -15.33 4.60
CA GLY A 67 8.00 -14.89 5.65
C GLY A 67 8.58 -13.50 5.42
N TYR A 68 8.42 -12.97 4.21
CA TYR A 68 8.80 -11.62 3.81
C TYR A 68 7.93 -11.19 2.63
N PHE A 69 7.56 -9.90 2.58
CA PHE A 69 7.01 -9.31 1.38
C PHE A 69 7.34 -7.82 1.34
N SER A 70 7.70 -7.30 0.18
CA SER A 70 7.77 -5.86 -0.02
C SER A 70 7.24 -5.47 -1.39
N VAL A 71 6.61 -4.31 -1.42
CA VAL A 71 6.26 -3.61 -2.65
C VAL A 71 7.20 -2.41 -2.73
N GLY A 72 7.91 -2.30 -3.84
CA GLY A 72 8.73 -1.15 -4.20
C GLY A 72 7.86 -0.07 -4.84
N ASP A 73 8.30 0.44 -5.99
CA ASP A 73 7.55 1.46 -6.73
C ASP A 73 6.25 0.89 -7.30
N ALA A 74 5.21 1.72 -7.29
CA ALA A 74 3.92 1.47 -7.89
C ALA A 74 3.48 2.74 -8.63
N GLU A 75 3.07 2.59 -9.88
CA GLU A 75 2.75 3.71 -10.77
C GLU A 75 1.47 3.39 -11.55
N VAL A 76 0.60 4.38 -11.69
CA VAL A 76 -0.62 4.25 -12.49
C VAL A 76 -0.43 4.86 -13.88
N SER A 77 -0.87 4.15 -14.91
CA SER A 77 -0.83 4.61 -16.29
C SER A 77 -1.55 5.95 -16.48
N GLN A 78 -1.13 6.69 -17.50
CA GLN A 78 -1.62 8.05 -17.73
C GLN A 78 -3.13 8.16 -17.93
N ASP A 79 -3.75 7.10 -18.45
CA ASP A 79 -5.19 6.97 -18.65
C ASP A 79 -5.95 6.40 -17.44
N ASN A 80 -5.26 6.18 -16.31
CA ASN A 80 -5.76 5.65 -15.04
C ASN A 80 -6.25 4.19 -15.07
N ARG A 81 -5.87 3.41 -16.09
CA ARG A 81 -6.42 2.06 -16.33
C ARG A 81 -5.51 0.91 -15.90
N ILE A 82 -4.20 1.11 -15.89
CA ILE A 82 -3.23 0.07 -15.54
C ILE A 82 -2.43 0.54 -14.33
N LEU A 83 -2.29 -0.32 -13.33
CA LEU A 83 -1.32 -0.17 -12.26
C LEU A 83 -0.13 -1.07 -12.55
N ALA A 84 1.08 -0.53 -12.60
CA ALA A 84 2.30 -1.31 -12.53
C ALA A 84 2.87 -1.27 -11.11
N TRP A 85 3.40 -2.37 -10.60
CA TRP A 85 4.13 -2.37 -9.34
C TRP A 85 5.27 -3.38 -9.34
N ALA A 86 6.26 -3.12 -8.50
CA ALA A 86 7.40 -4.00 -8.25
C ALA A 86 7.22 -4.71 -6.91
N ASP A 87 7.27 -6.05 -6.86
CA ASP A 87 7.26 -6.81 -5.59
C ASP A 87 8.46 -7.76 -5.43
N ASP A 88 8.89 -7.93 -4.17
CA ASP A 88 9.88 -8.91 -3.72
C ASP A 88 9.29 -9.75 -2.58
N ALA A 89 9.20 -11.06 -2.78
CA ALA A 89 8.65 -12.00 -1.82
C ALA A 89 9.70 -12.71 -0.94
N VAL A 90 10.99 -12.46 -1.15
CA VAL A 90 12.08 -13.19 -0.48
C VAL A 90 13.21 -12.29 0.05
N GLY A 91 13.12 -10.96 -0.14
CA GLY A 91 14.04 -9.98 0.45
C GLY A 91 15.40 -9.89 -0.27
N ARG A 92 15.47 -10.35 -1.53
CA ARG A 92 16.70 -10.31 -2.33
C ARG A 92 16.87 -9.01 -3.12
N ARG A 93 15.93 -8.07 -3.01
CA ARG A 93 15.86 -6.85 -3.83
C ARG A 93 15.84 -7.15 -5.33
N GLN A 94 15.32 -8.32 -5.69
CA GLN A 94 15.02 -8.71 -7.05
C GLN A 94 13.51 -8.62 -7.19
N TYR A 95 13.06 -7.69 -8.01
CA TYR A 95 11.65 -7.35 -8.09
C TYR A 95 11.02 -7.97 -9.33
N THR A 96 9.81 -8.52 -9.16
CA THR A 96 8.93 -8.86 -10.27
C THR A 96 8.06 -7.64 -10.55
N ILE A 97 8.05 -7.18 -11.80
CA ILE A 97 7.11 -6.15 -12.24
C ILE A 97 5.80 -6.84 -12.63
N ARG A 98 4.69 -6.37 -12.06
CA ARG A 98 3.35 -6.85 -12.37
C ARG A 98 2.49 -5.70 -12.85
N PHE A 99 1.43 -6.05 -13.56
CA PHE A 99 0.46 -5.11 -14.09
C PHE A 99 -0.92 -5.53 -13.62
N LYS A 100 -1.76 -4.57 -13.25
CA LYS A 100 -3.16 -4.81 -12.87
C LYS A 100 -4.04 -3.88 -13.67
N ASN A 101 -5.04 -4.44 -14.34
CA ASN A 101 -6.11 -3.66 -14.92
C ASN A 101 -7.00 -3.13 -13.78
N LEU A 102 -7.10 -1.81 -13.65
CA LEU A 102 -7.86 -1.14 -12.59
C LEU A 102 -9.36 -1.08 -12.88
N ASP A 103 -9.79 -1.34 -14.12
CA ASP A 103 -11.19 -1.46 -14.50
C ASP A 103 -11.73 -2.87 -14.17
N THR A 104 -10.93 -3.92 -14.44
CA THR A 104 -11.37 -5.33 -14.31
C THR A 104 -10.82 -6.04 -13.07
N GLY A 105 -9.72 -5.57 -12.50
CA GLY A 105 -9.00 -6.23 -11.41
C GLY A 105 -8.04 -7.35 -11.85
N GLU A 106 -7.93 -7.66 -13.14
CA GLU A 106 -7.05 -8.69 -13.70
C GLU A 106 -5.57 -8.32 -13.50
N ILE A 107 -4.74 -9.32 -13.14
CA ILE A 107 -3.29 -9.21 -12.86
C ILE A 107 -2.52 -10.15 -13.78
#